data_AF-A0A0Q5DNA3-F1
#
_entry.id   AF-A0A0Q5DNA3-F1
#
_cell.length_a   1.000
_cell.length_b   1.000
_cell.length_c   1.000
_cell.angle_alpha   90.00
_cell.angle_beta   90.00
_cell.angle_gamma   90.00
#
_symmetry.space_group_name_H-M   'P 1'
#
loop_
_entity.id
_entity.type
_entity.pdbx_description
1 polymer ?
#
loop_
_entity_poly.entity_id
_entity_poly.type
_entity_poly.pdbx_seq_one_letter_code
_entity_poly.pdbx_strand_id
1 'polypeptide(L)' 'MLLAGCGTAPPSTQIVEVPVHVPCVTDVPATPLYEFDKLPLDAPAGAKVLALARDWTVGRKHEGMLEAALAGCL' A
#
# COMPACT_ATOMS: atom_id res chain seq x y z
N MET A 1 -7.18 -64.70 15.92
CA MET A 1 -6.81 -63.28 16.15
C MET A 1 -6.35 -62.70 14.83
N LEU A 2 -7.12 -61.81 14.22
CA LEU A 2 -6.71 -61.05 13.04
C LEU A 2 -6.38 -59.62 13.49
N LEU A 3 -5.22 -59.11 13.08
CA LEU A 3 -4.75 -57.75 13.37
C LEU A 3 -5.64 -56.73 12.64
N ALA A 4 -6.71 -56.28 13.30
CA ALA A 4 -7.45 -55.09 12.93
C ALA A 4 -6.56 -53.86 13.21
N GLY A 5 -5.69 -53.49 12.26
CA GLY A 5 -4.86 -52.30 12.43
C GLY A 5 -3.84 -51.98 11.34
N CYS A 6 -3.56 -52.88 10.39
CA CYS A 6 -2.49 -52.68 9.40
C CYS A 6 -3.00 -52.27 7.99
N GLY A 7 -4.15 -51.60 7.91
CA GLY A 7 -4.79 -51.25 6.62
C GLY A 7 -5.18 -49.78 6.46
N THR A 8 -4.81 -48.90 7.38
CA THR A 8 -5.16 -47.47 7.27
C THR A 8 -4.19 -46.78 6.33
N ALA A 9 -4.65 -46.53 5.10
CA ALA A 9 -3.98 -45.60 4.19
C ALA A 9 -3.83 -44.23 4.89
N PRO A 10 -2.68 -43.54 4.75
CA PRO A 10 -2.52 -42.22 5.32
C PRO A 10 -3.64 -41.31 4.80
N PRO A 11 -4.21 -40.44 5.66
CA PRO A 11 -5.28 -39.55 5.24
C PRO A 11 -4.81 -38.71 4.06
N SER A 12 -5.67 -38.62 3.03
CA SER A 12 -5.41 -37.78 1.86
C SER A 12 -5.12 -36.36 2.30
N THR A 13 -4.14 -35.72 1.67
CA THR A 13 -3.89 -34.28 1.84
C THR A 13 -5.17 -33.51 1.55
N GLN A 14 -5.57 -32.64 2.49
CA GLN A 14 -6.73 -31.78 2.35
C GLN A 14 -6.26 -30.34 2.15
N ILE A 15 -6.82 -29.66 1.17
CA ILE A 15 -6.62 -28.21 0.98
C ILE A 15 -7.68 -27.51 1.83
N VAL A 16 -7.24 -26.68 2.76
CA VAL A 16 -8.11 -25.86 3.62
C VAL A 16 -7.89 -24.40 3.26
N GLU A 17 -8.94 -23.74 2.77
CA GLU A 17 -8.91 -22.30 2.51
C GLU A 17 -9.13 -21.54 3.83
N VAL A 18 -8.09 -20.88 4.32
CA VAL A 18 -8.14 -20.04 5.51
C VAL A 18 -8.31 -18.59 5.05
N PRO A 19 -9.37 -17.88 5.45
CA PRO A 19 -9.52 -16.46 5.15
C PRO A 19 -8.36 -15.68 5.79
N VAL A 20 -7.58 -15.00 4.98
CA VAL A 20 -6.54 -14.09 5.43
C VAL A 20 -6.99 -12.66 5.15
N HIS A 21 -6.77 -11.77 6.11
CA HIS A 21 -7.02 -10.35 5.89
C HIS A 21 -6.13 -9.83 4.76
N VAL A 22 -6.75 -9.23 3.74
CA VAL A 22 -6.04 -8.54 2.68
C VAL A 22 -6.34 -7.04 2.79
N PRO A 23 -5.32 -6.17 2.69
CA PRO A 23 -5.56 -4.73 2.67
C PRO A 23 -6.39 -4.40 1.43
N CYS A 24 -7.41 -3.56 1.60
CA CYS A 24 -8.25 -3.17 0.48
C CYS A 24 -7.47 -2.32 -0.55
N VAL A 25 -6.63 -1.41 -0.09
CA VAL A 25 -5.72 -0.65 -0.96
C VAL A 25 -4.54 -1.55 -1.30
N THR A 26 -4.46 -1.97 -2.56
CA THR A 26 -3.41 -2.87 -3.06
C THR A 26 -2.28 -2.13 -3.76
N ASP A 27 -2.57 -0.95 -4.32
CA ASP A 27 -1.59 -0.08 -4.96
C ASP A 27 -1.68 1.32 -4.35
N VAL A 28 -0.61 1.73 -3.67
CA VAL A 28 -0.51 3.05 -3.07
C VAL A 28 0.16 3.98 -4.08
N PRO A 29 -0.50 5.07 -4.52
CA PRO A 29 0.11 6.05 -5.40
C PRO A 29 1.49 6.48 -4.87
N ALA A 30 2.50 6.45 -5.74
CA ALA A 30 3.85 6.85 -5.36
C ALA A 30 3.88 8.34 -4.98
N THR A 31 4.58 8.66 -3.90
CA THR A 31 4.78 10.05 -3.45
C THR A 31 5.57 10.84 -4.50
N PRO A 32 5.10 12.02 -4.92
CA PRO A 32 5.84 12.87 -5.86
C PRO A 32 7.16 13.35 -5.26
N LEU A 33 8.16 13.56 -6.11
CA LEU A 33 9.39 14.24 -5.74
C LEU A 33 9.18 15.75 -5.80
N TYR A 34 8.96 16.38 -4.65
CA TYR A 34 8.71 17.81 -4.57
C TYR A 34 10.00 18.63 -4.73
N GLU A 35 9.90 19.80 -5.36
CA GLU A 35 10.99 20.76 -5.44
C GLU A 35 11.33 21.32 -4.05
N PHE A 36 10.32 21.46 -3.20
CA PHE A 36 10.48 21.93 -1.83
C PHE A 36 11.41 21.03 -1.01
N ASP A 37 11.30 19.70 -1.15
CA ASP A 37 12.08 18.73 -0.39
C ASP A 37 13.57 18.75 -0.75
N LYS A 38 13.92 19.32 -1.90
CA LYS A 38 15.31 19.46 -2.38
C LYS A 38 15.99 20.70 -1.80
N LEU A 39 15.23 21.62 -1.20
CA LEU A 39 15.78 22.86 -0.68
C LEU A 39 16.51 22.61 0.66
N PRO A 40 17.70 23.23 0.85
CA PRO A 40 18.35 23.19 2.15
C PRO A 40 17.55 23.99 3.17
N LEU A 41 17.72 23.66 4.45
CA LEU A 41 16.93 24.25 5.53
C LEU A 41 17.13 25.77 5.65
N ASP A 42 18.31 26.27 5.28
CA ASP A 42 18.69 27.69 5.27
C ASP A 42 18.30 28.41 3.97
N ALA A 43 17.62 27.75 3.04
CA ALA A 43 17.16 28.39 1.81
C ALA A 43 16.31 29.64 2.09
N PRO A 44 16.47 30.72 1.31
CA PRO A 44 15.68 31.94 1.48
C PRO A 44 14.18 31.67 1.43
N ALA A 45 13.40 32.40 2.24
CA ALA A 45 11.96 32.24 2.29
C ALA A 45 11.29 32.36 0.91
N GLY A 46 11.78 33.27 0.05
CA GLY A 46 11.27 33.42 -1.31
C GLY A 46 11.46 32.17 -2.17
N ALA A 47 12.60 31.46 -2.05
CA ALA A 47 12.85 30.23 -2.78
C ALA A 47 11.92 29.10 -2.31
N LYS A 48 11.69 29.01 -0.99
CA LYS A 48 10.74 28.08 -0.37
C LYS A 48 9.31 28.28 -0.87
N VAL A 49 8.84 29.53 -0.90
CA VAL A 49 7.50 29.88 -1.39
C VAL A 49 7.34 29.53 -2.88
N LEU A 50 8.35 29.82 -3.70
CA LEU A 50 8.31 29.48 -5.12
C LEU A 50 8.30 27.97 -5.38
N ALA A 51 9.06 27.19 -4.61
CA ALA A 51 9.04 25.74 -4.70
C ALA A 51 7.65 25.19 -4.32
N LEU A 52 7.07 25.64 -3.21
CA LEU A 52 5.70 25.28 -2.81
C LEU A 52 4.68 25.61 -3.90
N ALA A 53 4.77 26.78 -4.52
CA ALA A 53 3.86 27.18 -5.59
C ALA A 53 3.94 26.26 -6.81
N ARG A 54 5.14 25.76 -7.15
CA ARG A 54 5.34 24.79 -8.25
C ARG A 54 4.78 23.42 -7.89
N ASP A 55 5.00 22.99 -6.65
CA ASP A 55 4.58 21.68 -6.14
C ASP A 55 3.06 21.59 -5.92
N TRP A 56 2.38 22.74 -5.75
CA TRP A 56 0.96 22.82 -5.39
C TRP A 56 0.04 21.92 -6.23
N THR A 57 0.10 22.03 -7.55
CA THR A 57 -0.81 21.30 -8.44
C THR A 57 -0.53 19.79 -8.42
N VAL A 58 0.74 19.41 -8.31
CA VAL A 58 1.17 18.01 -8.22
C VAL A 58 0.73 17.41 -6.89
N GLY A 59 0.90 18.13 -5.78
CA GLY A 59 0.44 17.71 -4.45
C GLY A 59 -1.08 17.50 -4.42
N ARG A 60 -1.86 18.47 -4.91
CA ARG A 60 -3.33 18.36 -4.97
C ARG A 60 -3.80 17.18 -5.82
N LYS A 61 -3.13 16.91 -6.94
CA LYS A 61 -3.43 15.73 -7.76
C LYS A 61 -3.13 14.44 -7.00
N HIS A 62 -2.00 14.38 -6.31
CA HIS A 62 -1.61 13.21 -5.52
C HIS A 62 -2.58 12.93 -4.37
N GLU A 63 -2.95 13.96 -3.61
CA GLU A 63 -3.98 13.86 -2.57
C GLU A 63 -5.30 13.30 -3.13
N GLY A 64 -5.77 13.79 -4.27
CA GLY A 64 -6.98 13.27 -4.91
C GLY A 64 -6.88 11.79 -5.32
N MET A 65 -5.70 11.32 -5.75
CA MET A 65 -5.48 9.89 -6.03
C MET A 65 -5.55 9.04 -4.76
N LEU A 66 -4.98 9.53 -3.65
CA LEU A 66 -5.05 8.85 -2.36
C LEU A 66 -6.49 8.78 -1.85
N GLU A 67 -7.23 9.89 -1.93
CA GLU A 67 -8.64 9.94 -1.55
C GLU A 67 -9.48 8.98 -2.40
N ALA A 68 -9.25 8.91 -3.71
CA ALA A 68 -9.94 7.99 -4.61
C ALA A 68 -9.63 6.51 -4.27
N ALA A 69 -8.38 6.20 -3.95
CA ALA A 69 -7.99 4.84 -3.55
C ALA A 69 -8.69 4.41 -2.24
N LEU A 70 -8.81 5.33 -1.28
CA LEU A 70 -9.53 5.07 -0.01
C LEU A 70 -11.04 4.97 -0.22
N ALA A 71 -11.62 5.79 -1.10
CA ALA A 71 -13.05 5.75 -1.40
C ALA A 71 -13.47 4.43 -2.08
N GLY A 72 -12.57 3.81 -2.85
CA GLY A 72 -12.80 2.48 -3.44
C GLY A 72 -12.84 1.33 -2.41
N CYS A 73 -12.56 1.61 -1.14
CA CYS A 73 -12.52 0.63 -0.06
C CYS A 73 -13.72 0.65 0.90
N LEU A 74 -14.67 1.56 0.69
CA LEU A 74 -15.95 1.62 1.39
C LEU A 74 -17.00 0.78 0.66
#